data_AF-A0A562KMY2-F1
#
_entry.id   AF-A0A562KMY2-F1
#
_cell.length_a   1.000
_cell.length_b   1.000
_cell.length_c   1.000
_cell.angle_alpha   90.00
_cell.angle_beta   90.00
_cell.angle_gamma   90.00
#
_symmetry.space_group_name_H-M   'P 1'
#
loop_
_entity.id
_entity.type
_entity.pdbx_description
1 polymer ?
#
loop_
_entity_poly.entity_id
_entity_poly.type
_entity_poly.pdbx_seq_one_letter_code
_entity_poly.pdbx_strand_id
1 'polypeptide(L)' 'MKLKMLVSLSGPAICLSPGDEHDFSQDEAAALIEAGYAVPVVPDKIERAIARKPAEQRSA' A
#
# COMPACT_ATOMS: atom_id res chain seq x y z
N MET A 1 -11.06 1.30 -8.90
CA MET A 1 -9.73 1.78 -8.48
C MET A 1 -9.10 0.71 -7.63
N LYS A 2 -7.94 0.20 -8.06
CA LYS A 2 -7.27 -0.88 -7.36
C LYS A 2 -6.56 -0.37 -6.12
N LEU A 3 -6.87 -0.96 -4.97
CA LEU A 3 -6.27 -0.65 -3.68
C LEU A 3 -5.62 -1.89 -3.09
N LYS A 4 -4.53 -1.67 -2.33
CA LYS A 4 -3.90 -2.68 -1.50
C LYS A 4 -4.33 -2.43 -0.06
N MET A 5 -4.95 -3.42 0.55
CA MET A 5 -5.44 -3.34 1.91
C MET A 5 -4.26 -3.35 2.89
N LEU A 6 -4.32 -2.51 3.93
CA LEU A 6 -3.36 -2.53 5.05
C LEU A 6 -3.91 -3.28 6.26
N VAL A 7 -5.22 -3.51 6.28
CA VAL A 7 -5.95 -4.21 7.34
C VAL A 7 -6.79 -5.33 6.75
N SER A 8 -7.16 -6.29 7.59
CA SER A 8 -8.14 -7.31 7.20
C SER A 8 -9.52 -6.66 7.08
N LEU A 9 -10.23 -6.94 5.99
CA LEU A 9 -11.62 -6.52 5.79
C LEU A 9 -12.46 -7.75 5.48
N SER A 10 -13.39 -8.08 6.37
CA SER A 10 -14.33 -9.18 6.21
C SER A 10 -15.74 -8.62 6.06
N GLY A 11 -16.37 -8.89 4.93
CA GLY A 11 -17.75 -8.54 4.64
C GLY A 11 -18.51 -9.73 4.06
N PRO A 12 -19.82 -9.60 3.84
CA PRO A 12 -20.65 -10.69 3.31
C PRO A 12 -20.30 -11.08 1.86
N ALA A 13 -19.70 -10.16 1.11
CA ALA A 13 -19.34 -10.37 -0.29
C ALA A 13 -17.83 -10.60 -0.51
N ILE A 14 -16.97 -10.12 0.40
CA ILE A 14 -15.52 -10.14 0.23
C ILE A 14 -14.81 -10.37 1.57
N CYS A 15 -13.73 -11.13 1.53
CA CYS A 15 -12.77 -11.24 2.62
C CYS A 15 -11.39 -10.91 2.06
N LEU A 16 -10.79 -9.83 2.55
CA LEU A 16 -9.48 -9.34 2.16
C LEU A 16 -8.55 -9.37 3.36
N SER A 17 -7.33 -9.85 3.16
CA SER A 17 -6.28 -9.81 4.17
C SER A 17 -5.41 -8.56 3.99
N PRO A 18 -4.60 -8.17 4.99
CA PRO A 18 -3.58 -7.16 4.81
C PRO A 18 -2.64 -7.58 3.67
N GLY A 19 -2.51 -6.71 2.68
CA GLY A 19 -1.71 -6.93 1.49
C GLY A 19 -2.49 -7.40 0.27
N ASP A 20 -3.74 -7.84 0.43
CA ASP A 20 -4.60 -8.16 -0.71
C ASP A 20 -4.90 -6.92 -1.54
N GLU A 21 -5.03 -7.14 -2.85
CA GLU A 21 -5.39 -6.10 -3.79
C GLU A 21 -6.81 -6.32 -4.30
N HIS A 22 -7.64 -5.28 -4.23
CA HIS A 22 -9.03 -5.34 -4.69
C HIS A 22 -9.42 -4.05 -5.40
N ASP A 23 -10.33 -4.15 -6.38
CA ASP A 23 -10.84 -2.97 -7.08
C ASP A 23 -12.09 -2.44 -6.37
N PHE A 24 -12.05 -1.17 -5.99
CA PHE A 24 -13.15 -0.47 -5.32
C PHE A 24 -13.67 0.68 -6.17
N SER A 25 -14.92 1.07 -5.96
CA SER A 25 -15.47 2.31 -6.53
C SER A 25 -14.62 3.51 -6.10
N GLN A 26 -14.58 4.59 -6.89
CA GLN A 26 -13.74 5.74 -6.56
C GLN A 26 -14.10 6.39 -5.21
N ASP A 27 -15.39 6.44 -4.90
CA ASP A 27 -15.92 7.00 -3.64
C ASP A 27 -15.49 6.15 -2.41
N GLU A 28 -15.67 4.83 -2.50
CA GLU A 28 -15.24 3.88 -1.47
C GLU A 28 -13.71 3.87 -1.31
N ALA A 29 -12.98 3.94 -2.42
CA ALA A 29 -11.53 3.98 -2.42
C ALA A 29 -11.00 5.24 -1.73
N ALA A 30 -11.62 6.40 -1.97
CA ALA A 30 -11.26 7.63 -1.29
C ALA A 30 -11.45 7.51 0.24
N ALA A 31 -12.61 7.01 0.67
CA ALA A 31 -12.90 6.81 2.09
C ALA A 31 -11.91 5.84 2.77
N LEU A 32 -11.56 4.73 2.12
CA LEU A 32 -10.61 3.75 2.64
C LEU A 32 -9.18 4.30 2.74
N ILE A 33 -8.78 5.16 1.81
CA ILE A 33 -7.47 5.83 1.84
C ILE A 33 -7.44 6.92 2.92
N GLU A 34 -8.46 7.78 3.00
CA GLU A 34 -8.54 8.86 4.00
C GLU A 34 -8.55 8.32 5.43
N ALA A 35 -9.21 7.18 5.65
CA ALA A 35 -9.21 6.49 6.93
C ALA A 35 -7.90 5.72 7.21
N GLY A 36 -7.00 5.59 6.24
CA GLY A 36 -5.71 4.91 6.38
C GLY A 36 -5.78 3.37 6.36
N TYR A 37 -6.87 2.79 5.85
CA TYR A 37 -7.06 1.34 5.78
C TYR A 37 -6.46 0.70 4.52
N ALA A 38 -6.25 1.48 3.47
CA ALA A 38 -5.75 0.99 2.19
C ALA A 38 -4.85 2.03 1.50
N VAL A 39 -4.08 1.58 0.51
CA VAL A 39 -3.26 2.43 -0.35
C VAL A 39 -3.55 2.18 -1.83
N PRO A 40 -3.45 3.19 -2.70
CA PRO A 40 -3.56 2.99 -4.15
C PRO A 40 -2.56 1.95 -4.65
N VAL A 41 -3.02 0.97 -5.43
CA VAL A 41 -2.11 0.14 -6.24
C VAL A 41 -1.75 0.96 -7.47
N VAL A 42 -0.65 1.70 -7.36
CA VAL A 42 -0.09 2.42 -8.50
C VAL A 42 0.68 1.40 -9.34
N PRO A 43 0.34 1.19 -10.63
CA PRO A 43 1.19 0.41 -11.51
C PRO A 43 2.53 1.14 -11.58
N ASP A 44 3.60 0.40 -11.27
CA ASP A 44 4.94 0.87 -11.05
C ASP A 44 5.37 2.03 -11.96
N LYS A 45 5.59 3.19 -11.33
CA LYS A 45 6.81 3.97 -11.53
C LYS A 45 7.16 4.54 -10.18
N ILE A 46 7.88 3.80 -9.35
CA ILE A 46 9.20 4.22 -8.83
C ILE A 46 9.89 2.96 -8.33
N GLU A 47 10.92 2.54 -9.07
CA GLU A 47 12.03 1.77 -8.52
C GLU A 47 12.55 2.51 -7.28
N ARG A 48 12.06 2.18 -6.09
CA ARG A 48 12.76 2.53 -4.85
C ARG A 48 13.93 1.58 -4.75
N ALA A 49 14.96 1.86 -5.54
CA ALA A 49 16.32 1.60 -5.12
C ALA A 49 16.50 2.31 -3.78
N ILE A 50 16.29 1.58 -2.68
CA ILE A 50 16.89 1.92 -1.40
C ILE A 50 18.40 1.83 -1.61
N ALA A 51 18.98 2.89 -2.16
CA ALA A 51 20.39 3.15 -1.98
C ALA A 51 20.59 3.27 -0.47
N ARG A 52 21.03 2.17 0.17
CA ARG A 52 21.68 2.24 1.47
C ARG A 52 22.72 3.34 1.35
N LYS A 53 22.50 4.47 2.00
CA LYS A 53 23.55 5.49 2.16
C LYS A 53 24.78 4.78 2.74
N PRO A 54 25.93 4.75 2.07
CA PRO A 54 27.16 4.29 2.67
C PRO A 54 27.79 5.47 3.40
N ALA A 55 27.89 5.41 4.73
CA ALA A 55 28.74 6.34 5.48
C ALA A 55 29.03 5.80 6.88
N GLU A 56 30.08 5.00 7.02
CA GLU A 56 31.12 5.27 8.01
C GLU A 56 32.39 4.47 7.64
N GLN A 57 33.26 5.08 6.84
CA GLN A 57 34.69 4.84 7.01
C GLN A 57 35.14 5.75 8.14
N ARG A 58 35.43 5.17 9.31
CA ARG A 58 36.29 5.81 10.30
C ARG A 58 37.61 5.06 10.31
N SER A 59 38.58 5.62 9.58
CA SER A 59 39.99 5.33 9.81
C SER A 59 40.35 5.82 11.21
N ALA A 60 40.86 4.93 12.05
CA ALA A 60 41.78 5.21 13.14
C ALA A 60 42.54 3.92 13.46
#